data_AF-A0A8J5YI35-F1
#
_entry.id   AF-A0A8J5YI35-F1
#
_cell.length_a   1.000
_cell.length_b   1.000
_cell.length_c   1.000
_cell.angle_alpha   90.00
_cell.angle_beta   90.00
_cell.angle_gamma   90.00
#
_symmetry.space_group_name_H-M   'P 1'
#
loop_
_entity.id
_entity.type
_entity.pdbx_description
1 polymer ?
#
loop_
_entity_poly.entity_id
_entity_poly.type
_entity_poly.pdbx_seq_one_letter_code
_entity_poly.pdbx_strand_id
1 'polypeptide(L)'
;MEEYMPITLVSCGYPLLTIASCVGMDDSITKETFIWAFNDPKICRASNTIYRLMSDIFEQERGHVSSAMQCYMKQHGVSMQEAYNEFYKQINNAWKDINEECLKPTAATPRSALNQILNFARVMDLFHKGEDAYTYVSDAAKTSINSLLIDSRIQSSNEVELTFEKYILKYQHLHVIYSFILESSAYL
;
A
#
# COMPACT_ATOMS: atom_id res chain seq x y z
N MET A 1 -1.43 -3.00 -19.80
CA MET A 1 -2.09 -2.79 -18.49
C MET A 1 -3.45 -3.45 -18.39
N GLU A 2 -4.30 -3.33 -19.41
CA GLU A 2 -5.64 -3.97 -19.45
C GLU A 2 -5.59 -5.50 -19.32
N GLU A 3 -4.63 -6.17 -19.95
CA GLU A 3 -4.44 -7.63 -19.83
C GLU A 3 -3.56 -8.01 -18.62
N TYR A 4 -2.61 -7.14 -18.26
CA TYR A 4 -1.64 -7.40 -17.20
C TYR A 4 -2.27 -7.34 -15.80
N MET A 5 -2.96 -6.25 -15.48
CA MET A 5 -3.46 -5.99 -14.13
C MET A 5 -4.45 -7.05 -13.62
N PRO A 6 -5.45 -7.50 -14.41
CA PRO A 6 -6.37 -8.53 -13.92
C PRO A 6 -5.67 -9.83 -13.52
N ILE A 7 -4.59 -10.19 -14.21
CA ILE A 7 -3.82 -11.39 -13.92
C ILE A 7 -2.96 -11.17 -12.67
N THR A 8 -2.24 -10.07 -12.61
CA THR A 8 -1.25 -9.85 -11.55
C THR A 8 -1.85 -9.47 -10.22
N LEU A 9 -3.02 -8.83 -10.19
CA LEU A 9 -3.77 -8.59 -8.95
C LEU A 9 -4.23 -9.89 -8.29
N VAL A 10 -4.47 -10.95 -9.07
CA VAL A 10 -4.81 -12.28 -8.54
C VAL A 10 -3.56 -13.05 -8.13
N SER A 11 -2.49 -12.98 -8.93
CA SER A 11 -1.29 -13.79 -8.71
C SER A 11 -0.30 -13.20 -7.70
N CYS A 12 -0.47 -11.96 -7.25
CA CYS A 12 0.46 -11.30 -6.33
C CYS A 12 0.42 -11.80 -4.88
N GLY A 13 -0.52 -12.69 -4.53
CA GLY A 13 -0.65 -13.29 -3.19
C GLY A 13 -1.19 -12.35 -2.12
N TYR A 14 -1.24 -11.03 -2.36
CA TYR A 14 -1.76 -10.02 -1.45
C TYR A 14 -3.25 -10.13 -1.12
N PRO A 15 -4.15 -10.55 -2.04
CA PRO A 15 -5.54 -10.84 -1.69
C PRO A 15 -5.64 -11.91 -0.59
N LEU A 16 -4.88 -13.01 -0.74
CA LEU A 16 -4.84 -14.09 0.23
C LEU A 16 -4.25 -13.62 1.57
N LEU A 17 -3.12 -12.92 1.53
CA LEU A 17 -2.46 -12.41 2.74
C LEU A 17 -3.38 -11.49 3.54
N THR A 18 -4.08 -10.59 2.85
CA THR A 18 -5.05 -9.66 3.45
C THR A 18 -6.16 -10.42 4.15
N ILE A 19 -6.82 -11.37 3.47
CA ILE A 19 -7.90 -12.17 4.04
C ILE A 19 -7.41 -13.04 5.20
N ALA A 20 -6.25 -13.69 5.04
CA ALA A 20 -5.66 -14.54 6.06
C ALA A 20 -5.29 -13.75 7.32
N SER A 21 -4.86 -12.49 7.18
CA SER A 21 -4.52 -11.64 8.32
C SER A 21 -5.72 -11.27 9.21
N CYS A 22 -6.94 -11.36 8.67
CA CYS A 22 -8.15 -11.17 9.45
C CYS A 22 -8.41 -12.34 10.41
N VAL A 23 -7.74 -13.49 10.22
CA VAL A 23 -7.82 -14.64 11.10
C VAL A 23 -7.04 -14.34 12.38
N GLY A 24 -7.73 -14.33 13.52
CA GLY A 24 -7.14 -14.03 14.83
C GLY A 24 -7.26 -12.56 15.25
N MET A 25 -7.93 -11.73 14.46
CA MET A 25 -8.41 -10.43 14.91
C MET A 25 -9.58 -10.58 15.91
N ASP A 26 -9.97 -9.48 16.54
CA ASP A 26 -11.04 -9.45 17.54
C ASP A 26 -12.42 -9.90 17.00
N ASP A 27 -13.39 -10.04 17.91
CA ASP A 27 -14.74 -10.53 17.64
C ASP A 27 -15.55 -9.65 16.66
N SER A 28 -15.05 -8.48 16.24
CA SER A 28 -15.69 -7.68 15.19
C SER A 28 -15.55 -8.31 13.81
N ILE A 29 -14.59 -9.22 13.59
CA ILE A 29 -14.43 -9.91 12.31
C ILE A 29 -15.38 -11.10 12.23
N THR A 30 -16.43 -10.97 11.42
CA THR A 30 -17.45 -12.00 11.23
C THR A 30 -17.27 -12.78 9.93
N LYS A 31 -18.08 -13.83 9.75
CA LYS A 31 -18.17 -14.57 8.48
C LYS A 31 -18.52 -13.64 7.31
N GLU A 32 -19.40 -12.67 7.54
CA GLU A 32 -19.81 -11.68 6.56
C GLU A 32 -18.63 -10.81 6.13
N THR A 33 -17.72 -10.45 7.06
CA THR A 33 -16.46 -9.76 6.74
C THR A 33 -15.58 -10.57 5.80
N PHE A 34 -15.43 -11.88 6.04
CA PHE A 34 -14.66 -12.75 5.15
C PHE A 34 -15.31 -12.88 3.76
N ILE A 35 -16.63 -13.03 3.68
CA ILE A 35 -17.36 -13.07 2.40
C ILE A 35 -17.19 -11.75 1.65
N TRP A 36 -17.32 -10.62 2.34
CA TRP A 36 -17.10 -9.31 1.75
C TRP A 36 -15.68 -9.19 1.19
N ALA A 37 -14.66 -9.52 1.98
CA ALA A 37 -13.26 -9.41 1.56
C ALA A 37 -12.93 -10.36 0.39
N PHE A 38 -13.52 -11.56 0.36
CA PHE A 38 -13.33 -12.52 -0.72
C PHE A 38 -13.99 -12.08 -2.04
N ASN A 39 -15.06 -11.28 -1.98
CA ASN A 39 -15.74 -10.72 -3.15
C ASN A 39 -15.03 -9.49 -3.74
N ASP A 40 -13.72 -9.33 -3.46
CA ASP A 40 -12.83 -8.36 -4.08
C ASP A 40 -13.37 -6.90 -4.01
N PRO A 41 -13.62 -6.39 -2.80
CA PRO A 41 -14.19 -5.07 -2.60
C PRO A 41 -13.19 -3.99 -3.03
N LYS A 42 -13.72 -2.78 -3.28
CA LYS A 42 -12.96 -1.66 -3.83
C LYS A 42 -11.66 -1.38 -3.06
N ILE A 43 -11.70 -1.39 -1.72
CA ILE A 43 -10.51 -1.18 -0.87
C ILE A 43 -9.45 -2.29 -1.01
N CYS A 44 -9.86 -3.56 -1.13
CA CYS A 44 -8.93 -4.67 -1.36
C CYS A 44 -8.26 -4.54 -2.73
N ARG A 45 -9.04 -4.28 -3.78
CA ARG A 45 -8.54 -4.08 -5.14
C ARG A 45 -7.56 -2.90 -5.20
N ALA A 46 -7.87 -1.81 -4.51
CA ALA A 46 -7.01 -0.64 -4.42
C ALA A 46 -5.69 -0.96 -3.69
N SER A 47 -5.75 -1.65 -2.54
CA SER A 47 -4.55 -2.08 -1.81
C SER A 47 -3.66 -3.00 -2.66
N ASN A 48 -4.25 -3.97 -3.36
CA ASN A 48 -3.53 -4.86 -4.27
C ASN A 48 -2.89 -4.10 -5.46
N THR A 49 -3.57 -3.06 -5.95
CA THR A 49 -3.05 -2.20 -7.03
C THR A 49 -1.81 -1.43 -6.56
N ILE A 50 -1.85 -0.85 -5.36
CA ILE A 50 -0.68 -0.18 -4.76
C ILE A 50 0.47 -1.17 -4.64
N TYR A 51 0.22 -2.34 -4.04
CA TYR A 51 1.23 -3.38 -3.89
C TYR A 51 1.93 -3.72 -5.22
N ARG A 52 1.14 -4.06 -6.24
CA ARG A 52 1.69 -4.54 -7.51
C ARG A 52 2.45 -3.45 -8.25
N LEU A 53 1.89 -2.25 -8.35
CA LEU A 53 2.52 -1.16 -9.11
C LEU A 53 3.77 -0.65 -8.42
N MET A 54 3.78 -0.55 -7.08
CA MET A 54 5.00 -0.20 -6.34
C MET A 54 6.09 -1.27 -6.54
N SER A 55 5.73 -2.55 -6.48
CA SER A 55 6.68 -3.64 -6.76
C SER A 55 7.21 -3.59 -8.19
N ASP A 56 6.39 -3.26 -9.18
CA ASP A 56 6.80 -3.18 -10.60
C ASP A 56 7.73 -2.00 -10.87
N ILE A 57 7.46 -0.84 -10.27
CA ILE A 57 8.35 0.32 -10.27
C ILE A 57 9.70 -0.08 -9.70
N PHE A 58 9.69 -0.77 -8.55
CA PHE A 58 10.91 -1.17 -7.87
C PHE A 58 11.73 -2.20 -8.67
N GLU A 59 11.07 -3.22 -9.22
CA GLU A 59 11.72 -4.20 -10.10
C GLU A 59 12.40 -3.51 -11.29
N GLN A 60 11.79 -2.47 -11.86
CA GLN A 60 12.38 -1.68 -12.93
C GLN A 60 13.61 -0.90 -12.45
N GLU A 61 13.58 -0.30 -11.27
CA GLU A 61 14.72 0.44 -10.70
C GLU A 61 15.94 -0.47 -10.45
N ARG A 62 15.72 -1.75 -10.14
CA ARG A 62 16.78 -2.77 -10.04
C ARG A 62 17.40 -3.19 -11.38
N GLY A 63 16.87 -2.70 -12.51
CA GLY A 63 17.34 -3.06 -13.84
C GLY A 63 16.86 -4.42 -14.34
N HIS A 64 15.75 -4.96 -13.81
CA HIS A 64 15.17 -6.18 -14.35
C HIS A 64 14.63 -5.95 -15.78
N VAL A 65 15.13 -6.75 -16.74
CA VAL A 65 14.90 -6.63 -18.19
C VAL A 65 13.50 -7.12 -18.62
N SER A 66 12.63 -7.52 -17.69
CA SER A 66 11.26 -7.98 -17.99
C SER A 66 10.22 -7.43 -17.01
N SER A 67 10.38 -6.17 -16.58
CA SER A 67 9.42 -5.54 -15.68
C SER A 67 8.10 -5.22 -16.40
N ALA A 68 7.00 -5.12 -15.63
CA ALA A 68 5.72 -4.66 -16.15
C ALA A 68 5.80 -3.28 -16.81
N MET A 69 6.72 -2.43 -16.35
CA MET A 69 7.02 -1.12 -16.92
C MET A 69 7.49 -1.23 -18.36
N GLN A 70 8.44 -2.13 -18.65
CA GLN A 70 8.95 -2.34 -20.02
C GLN A 70 7.88 -2.93 -20.94
N CYS A 71 7.08 -3.86 -20.43
CA CYS A 71 5.92 -4.39 -21.15
C CYS A 71 4.93 -3.27 -21.51
N TYR A 72 4.64 -2.36 -20.57
CA TYR A 72 3.77 -1.22 -20.80
C TYR A 72 4.32 -0.26 -21.86
N MET A 73 5.59 0.14 -21.74
CA MET A 73 6.27 1.01 -22.71
C MET A 73 6.18 0.43 -24.12
N LYS A 74 6.44 -0.88 -24.26
CA LYS A 74 6.39 -1.58 -25.55
C LYS A 74 4.97 -1.67 -26.11
N GLN A 75 3.98 -1.98 -25.26
CA GLN A 75 2.59 -2.14 -25.68
C GLN A 75 1.98 -0.81 -26.16
N HIS A 76 2.30 0.29 -25.50
CA HIS A 76 1.68 1.59 -25.76
C HIS A 76 2.57 2.55 -26.56
N GLY A 77 3.82 2.18 -26.85
CA GLY A 77 4.76 3.01 -27.61
C GLY A 77 5.17 4.29 -26.87
N VAL A 78 5.16 4.26 -25.53
CA VAL A 78 5.42 5.42 -24.68
C VAL A 78 6.83 5.40 -24.09
N SER A 79 7.31 6.57 -23.68
CA SER A 79 8.56 6.71 -22.94
C SER A 79 8.48 6.12 -21.53
N MET A 80 9.63 5.88 -20.92
CA MET A 80 9.72 5.39 -19.54
C MET A 80 9.10 6.39 -18.54
N GLN A 81 9.28 7.69 -18.76
CA GLN A 81 8.72 8.71 -17.90
C GLN A 81 7.19 8.73 -17.97
N GLU A 82 6.61 8.62 -19.17
CA GLU A 82 5.16 8.54 -19.34
C GLU A 82 4.59 7.28 -18.68
N ALA A 83 5.30 6.16 -18.74
CA ALA A 83 4.93 4.93 -18.06
C ALA A 83 4.93 5.10 -16.53
N TYR A 84 5.98 5.69 -15.95
CA TYR A 84 6.01 6.02 -14.53
C TYR A 84 4.87 6.94 -14.12
N ASN A 85 4.61 8.00 -14.89
CA ASN A 85 3.53 8.94 -14.59
C ASN A 85 2.16 8.25 -14.54
N GLU A 86 1.89 7.32 -15.47
CA GLU A 86 0.65 6.56 -15.47
C GLU A 86 0.55 5.60 -14.27
N PHE A 87 1.65 4.92 -13.90
CA PHE A 87 1.66 4.02 -12.75
C PHE A 87 1.42 4.80 -11.44
N TYR A 88 2.10 5.93 -11.25
CA TYR A 88 1.88 6.79 -10.09
C TYR A 88 0.47 7.38 -10.04
N LYS A 89 -0.11 7.72 -11.19
CA LYS A 89 -1.52 8.16 -11.27
C LYS A 89 -2.47 7.06 -10.79
N GLN A 90 -2.26 5.81 -11.19
CA GLN A 90 -3.07 4.69 -10.72
C GLN A 90 -2.89 4.42 -9.22
N ILE A 91 -1.66 4.50 -8.70
CA ILE A 91 -1.37 4.42 -7.26
C ILE A 91 -2.11 5.52 -6.50
N ASN A 92 -2.08 6.76 -6.98
CA ASN A 92 -2.77 7.88 -6.35
C ASN A 92 -4.29 7.70 -6.36
N ASN A 93 -4.86 7.17 -7.44
CA ASN A 93 -6.28 6.86 -7.50
C ASN A 93 -6.65 5.73 -6.52
N ALA A 94 -5.82 4.70 -6.41
CA ALA A 94 -6.03 3.62 -5.43
C ALA A 94 -5.99 4.15 -3.99
N TRP A 95 -5.10 5.08 -3.65
CA TRP A 95 -5.12 5.74 -2.33
C TRP A 95 -6.42 6.51 -2.07
N LYS A 96 -6.96 7.21 -3.08
CA LYS A 96 -8.27 7.89 -2.96
C LYS A 96 -9.39 6.90 -2.70
N ASP A 97 -9.37 5.75 -3.38
CA ASP A 97 -10.34 4.68 -3.20
C ASP A 97 -10.28 4.06 -1.80
N ILE A 98 -9.07 3.82 -1.26
CA ILE A 98 -8.89 3.36 0.13
C ILE A 98 -9.47 4.40 1.11
N ASN A 99 -9.15 5.67 0.92
CA ASN A 99 -9.63 6.74 1.79
C ASN A 99 -11.16 6.83 1.78
N GLU A 100 -11.80 6.72 0.61
CA GLU A 100 -13.25 6.75 0.49
C GLU A 100 -13.92 5.60 1.27
N GLU A 101 -13.41 4.38 1.12
CA GLU A 101 -13.98 3.18 1.76
C GLU A 101 -13.78 3.22 3.29
N CYS A 102 -12.63 3.73 3.76
CA CYS A 102 -12.35 3.92 5.17
C CYS A 102 -13.32 4.89 5.88
N LEU A 103 -13.98 5.80 5.13
CA LEU A 103 -14.96 6.74 5.67
C LEU A 103 -16.36 6.12 5.85
N LYS A 104 -16.60 4.92 5.32
CA LYS A 104 -17.93 4.29 5.24
C LYS A 104 -17.94 2.88 5.89
N PRO A 105 -17.60 2.74 7.19
CA PRO A 105 -17.67 1.45 7.86
C PRO A 105 -19.10 0.92 7.94
N THR A 106 -19.26 -0.39 7.78
CA THR A 106 -20.55 -1.09 7.87
C THR A 106 -20.43 -2.28 8.83
N ALA A 107 -21.54 -2.97 9.11
CA ALA A 107 -21.50 -4.19 9.91
C ALA A 107 -20.63 -5.29 9.28
N ALA A 108 -20.58 -5.38 7.95
CA ALA A 108 -19.72 -6.33 7.22
C ALA A 108 -18.30 -5.79 6.99
N THR A 109 -18.05 -4.51 7.26
CA THR A 109 -16.77 -3.83 7.08
C THR A 109 -16.40 -3.04 8.34
N PRO A 110 -16.17 -3.75 9.46
CA PRO A 110 -15.79 -3.10 10.70
C PRO A 110 -14.48 -2.32 10.51
N ARG A 111 -14.29 -1.27 11.32
CA ARG A 111 -13.10 -0.41 11.25
C ARG A 111 -11.80 -1.19 11.42
N SER A 112 -11.81 -2.27 12.21
CA SER A 112 -10.70 -3.21 12.36
C SER A 112 -10.28 -3.81 11.00
N ALA A 113 -11.22 -4.36 10.22
CA ALA A 113 -10.95 -4.91 8.89
C ALA A 113 -10.42 -3.86 7.92
N LEU A 114 -11.03 -2.66 7.90
CA LEU A 114 -10.60 -1.56 7.04
C LEU A 114 -9.18 -1.09 7.39
N ASN A 115 -8.87 -0.96 8.69
CA ASN A 115 -7.54 -0.62 9.17
C ASN A 115 -6.50 -1.68 8.79
N GLN A 116 -6.86 -2.96 8.85
CA GLN A 116 -5.97 -4.04 8.45
C GLN A 116 -5.54 -3.90 6.98
N ILE A 117 -6.51 -3.68 6.07
CA ILE A 117 -6.26 -3.50 4.64
C ILE A 117 -5.46 -2.22 4.36
N LEU A 118 -5.81 -1.12 5.04
CA LEU A 118 -5.09 0.15 4.97
C LEU A 118 -3.63 0.01 5.42
N ASN A 119 -3.39 -0.72 6.50
CA ASN A 119 -2.05 -0.93 7.04
C ASN A 119 -1.17 -1.75 6.08
N PHE A 120 -1.73 -2.71 5.34
CA PHE A 120 -0.98 -3.39 4.27
C PHE A 120 -0.52 -2.44 3.17
N ALA A 121 -1.38 -1.53 2.71
CA ALA A 121 -1.00 -0.52 1.72
C ALA A 121 0.10 0.42 2.26
N ARG A 122 0.01 0.80 3.54
CA ARG A 122 1.01 1.65 4.21
C ARG A 122 2.36 0.96 4.38
N VAL A 123 2.38 -0.33 4.70
CA VAL A 123 3.62 -1.12 4.81
C VAL A 123 4.32 -1.18 3.46
N MET A 124 3.56 -1.29 2.36
CA MET A 124 4.15 -1.23 1.02
C MET A 124 4.75 0.13 0.70
N ASP A 125 4.05 1.21 1.05
CA ASP A 125 4.59 2.56 0.92
C ASP A 125 5.89 2.71 1.73
N LEU A 126 5.89 2.25 2.98
CA LEU A 126 7.06 2.28 3.86
C LEU A 126 8.26 1.55 3.26
N PHE A 127 8.06 0.34 2.73
CA PHE A 127 9.17 -0.48 2.22
C PHE A 127 9.76 0.02 0.91
N HIS A 128 9.03 0.86 0.18
CA HIS A 128 9.43 1.35 -1.13
C HIS A 128 9.70 2.86 -1.13
N LYS A 129 9.64 3.50 0.04
CA LYS A 129 9.94 4.93 0.19
C LYS A 129 11.45 5.15 0.26
N GLY A 130 12.03 5.50 -0.88
CA GLY A 130 13.41 6.02 -1.00
C GLY A 130 14.49 4.97 -1.22
N GLU A 131 14.27 3.71 -0.81
CA GLU A 131 15.19 2.57 -1.01
C GLU A 131 14.42 1.23 -1.02
N ASP A 132 15.09 0.16 -1.47
CA ASP A 132 14.60 -1.23 -1.49
C ASP A 132 14.50 -1.89 -0.10
N ALA A 133 13.73 -1.38 0.83
CA ALA A 133 13.76 -1.94 2.18
C ALA A 133 13.22 -3.38 2.29
N TYR A 134 12.55 -3.89 1.24
CA TYR A 134 12.00 -5.24 1.20
C TYR A 134 13.07 -6.31 0.89
N THR A 135 13.94 -6.07 -0.11
CA THR A 135 14.99 -7.04 -0.48
C THR A 135 16.36 -6.65 0.06
N TYR A 136 16.63 -5.35 0.21
CA TYR A 136 17.82 -4.83 0.87
C TYR A 136 17.40 -4.02 2.09
N VAL A 137 17.37 -4.68 3.25
CA VAL A 137 16.97 -4.02 4.50
C VAL A 137 17.83 -2.77 4.73
N SER A 138 17.24 -1.60 4.47
CA SER A 138 17.91 -0.31 4.62
C SER A 138 18.22 -0.05 6.08
N ASP A 139 19.18 0.83 6.36
CA ASP A 139 19.48 1.19 7.74
C ASP A 139 18.28 1.89 8.41
N ALA A 140 17.42 2.56 7.63
CA ALA A 140 16.14 3.08 8.10
C ALA A 140 15.18 1.95 8.55
N ALA A 141 15.08 0.86 7.78
CA ALA A 141 14.28 -0.30 8.15
C ALA A 141 14.84 -1.01 9.39
N LYS A 142 16.16 -1.23 9.46
CA LYS A 142 16.82 -1.80 10.65
C LYS A 142 16.59 -0.95 11.90
N THR A 143 16.74 0.37 11.78
CA THR A 143 16.50 1.31 12.88
C THR A 143 15.06 1.23 13.37
N SER A 144 14.10 1.18 12.44
CA SER A 144 12.68 1.07 12.78
C SER A 144 12.37 -0.27 13.47
N ILE A 145 12.90 -1.38 12.96
CA ILE A 145 12.76 -2.72 13.58
C ILE A 145 13.37 -2.75 14.98
N ASN A 146 14.58 -2.22 15.16
CA ASN A 146 15.24 -2.18 16.47
C ASN A 146 14.42 -1.36 17.47
N SER A 147 13.97 -0.17 17.07
CA SER A 147 13.14 0.69 17.92
C SER A 147 11.82 0.03 18.32
N LEU A 148 11.19 -0.72 17.42
CA LEU A 148 9.85 -1.30 17.64
C LEU A 148 9.88 -2.65 18.35
N LEU A 149 10.90 -3.48 18.13
CA LEU A 149 10.91 -4.88 18.58
C LEU A 149 12.00 -5.20 19.60
N ILE A 150 13.07 -4.38 19.67
CA ILE A 150 14.19 -4.63 20.58
C ILE A 150 14.16 -3.63 21.74
N ASP A 151 14.05 -2.34 21.42
CA ASP A 151 14.10 -1.22 22.37
C ASP A 151 12.72 -0.93 23.00
N SER A 152 11.64 -1.46 22.41
CA SER A 152 10.27 -1.31 22.90
C SER A 152 10.02 -1.93 24.28
N ARG A 153 10.97 -2.70 24.83
CA ARG A 153 10.92 -3.18 26.22
C ARG A 153 10.92 -2.07 27.27
N ILE A 154 11.07 -0.79 26.88
CA ILE A 154 10.98 0.38 27.75
C ILE A 154 9.63 1.13 27.60
N GLN A 155 8.80 0.81 26.61
CA GLN A 155 7.54 1.52 26.33
C GLN A 155 6.33 0.58 26.32
N SER A 156 5.21 1.05 26.87
CA SER A 156 3.97 0.27 26.97
C SER A 156 3.42 -0.11 25.58
N SER A 157 2.65 -1.20 25.45
CA SER A 157 2.11 -1.67 24.16
C SER A 157 1.37 -0.58 23.37
N ASN A 158 0.66 0.31 24.07
CA ASN A 158 -0.06 1.45 23.48
C ASN A 158 0.90 2.51 22.91
N GLU A 159 2.08 2.68 23.49
CA GLU A 159 3.09 3.63 22.98
C GLU A 159 3.77 3.12 21.70
N VAL A 160 3.91 1.80 21.53
CA VAL A 160 4.45 1.20 20.30
C VAL A 160 3.49 1.41 19.13
N GLU A 161 2.20 1.14 19.34
CA GLU A 161 1.15 1.38 18.32
C GLU A 161 1.04 2.87 17.98
N LEU A 162 1.04 3.75 18.99
CA LEU A 162 1.09 5.20 18.79
C LEU A 162 2.38 5.67 18.10
N THR A 163 3.51 4.99 18.31
CA THR A 163 4.78 5.33 17.65
C THR A 163 4.75 4.90 16.19
N PHE A 164 4.18 3.73 15.88
CA PHE A 164 3.97 3.28 14.51
C PHE A 164 2.96 4.17 13.77
N GLU A 165 1.83 4.51 14.42
CA GLU A 165 0.85 5.46 13.88
C GLU A 165 1.44 6.87 13.72
N LYS A 166 2.20 7.38 14.69
CA LYS A 166 2.89 8.68 14.56
C LYS A 166 3.94 8.65 13.48
N TYR A 167 4.67 7.55 13.30
CA TYR A 167 5.62 7.38 12.20
C TYR A 167 4.86 7.42 10.87
N ILE A 168 3.85 6.57 10.71
CA ILE A 168 2.97 6.55 9.53
C ILE A 168 2.40 7.95 9.25
N LEU A 169 1.83 8.64 10.24
CA LEU A 169 1.26 9.98 10.10
C LEU A 169 2.33 11.02 9.75
N LYS A 170 3.48 11.01 10.44
CA LYS A 170 4.62 11.92 10.16
C LYS A 170 5.10 11.81 8.72
N TYR A 171 5.06 10.61 8.14
CA TYR A 171 5.47 10.36 6.76
C TYR A 171 4.32 10.40 5.74
N GLN A 172 3.05 10.26 6.15
CA GLN A 172 1.84 10.47 5.33
C GLN A 172 1.52 11.96 5.13
N HIS A 173 1.76 12.81 6.15
CA HIS A 173 1.56 14.25 6.03
C HIS A 173 2.41 14.88 4.93
N LEU A 174 3.63 14.37 4.71
CA LEU A 174 4.47 14.85 3.61
C LEU A 174 3.83 14.60 2.25
N HIS A 175 3.15 13.47 2.02
CA HIS A 175 2.58 13.17 0.70
C HIS A 175 1.24 13.88 0.44
N VAL A 176 0.35 13.95 1.45
CA VAL A 176 -0.93 14.66 1.34
C VAL A 176 -0.72 16.16 1.23
N ILE A 177 0.23 16.72 1.99
CA ILE A 177 0.57 18.15 1.91
C ILE A 177 1.32 18.44 0.61
N TYR A 178 2.24 17.57 0.13
CA TYR A 178 2.87 17.80 -1.19
C TYR A 178 1.87 17.75 -2.34
N SER A 179 0.94 16.77 -2.34
CA SER A 179 -0.09 16.70 -3.39
C SER A 179 -1.04 17.89 -3.33
N PHE A 180 -1.40 18.37 -2.14
CA PHE A 180 -2.26 19.54 -1.96
C PHE A 180 -1.56 20.86 -2.33
N ILE A 181 -0.26 20.99 -2.03
CA ILE A 181 0.56 22.14 -2.43
C ILE A 181 0.79 22.15 -3.94
N LEU A 182 1.09 21.00 -4.55
CA LEU A 182 1.27 20.89 -6.01
C LEU A 182 -0.03 21.16 -6.78
N GLU A 183 -1.16 20.64 -6.31
CA GLU A 183 -2.48 20.95 -6.88
C GLU A 183 -2.82 22.44 -6.72
N SER A 184 -2.48 23.09 -5.58
CA SER A 184 -2.75 24.52 -5.36
C SER A 184 -1.83 25.44 -6.19
N SER A 185 -0.60 25.01 -6.51
CA SER A 185 0.32 25.77 -7.38
C SER A 185 0.01 25.69 -8.87
N ALA A 186 -0.88 24.77 -9.29
CA ALA A 186 -1.32 24.65 -10.68
C ALA A 186 -2.48 25.62 -11.03
N TYR A 187 -3.02 26.34 -10.03
CA TYR A 187 -4.12 27.29 -10.16
C TYR A 187 -3.74 28.75 -9.80
N LEU A 188 -2.44 29.05 -9.67
CA LEU A 188 -1.86 30.40 -9.53
C LEU A 188 -0.80 30.62 -10.63
#